data_AF-A0AA52I1F0-F1
#
_entry.id   AF-A0AA52I1F0-F1
#
_cell.length_a   1.000
_cell.length_b   1.000
_cell.length_c   1.000
_cell.angle_alpha   90.00
_cell.angle_beta   90.00
_cell.angle_gamma   90.00
#
_symmetry.space_group_name_H-M   'P 1'
#
loop_
_entity.id
_entity.type
_entity.pdbx_description
1 polymer ?
#
loop_
_entity_poly.entity_id
_entity_poly.type
_entity_poly.pdbx_seq_one_letter_code
_entity_poly.pdbx_strand_id
1 'polypeptide(L)' 'MDRITYAIFTDKSIRLLEKNQYTSNVESGSTRTEIKHWVELFFGVKVIAMNSH' A
#
# COMPACT_ATOMS: atom_id res chain seq x y z
N MET A 1 -4.39 -11.51 6.02
CA MET A 1 -4.79 -10.13 6.42
C MET A 1 -3.72 -9.49 7.28
N ASP A 2 -2.65 -10.21 7.63
CA ASP A 2 -1.71 -9.84 8.69
C ASP A 2 -0.57 -8.90 8.25
N ARG A 3 -0.35 -8.73 6.94
CA ARG A 3 0.82 -7.99 6.41
C ARG A 3 0.60 -6.49 6.20
N ILE A 4 -0.64 -6.05 5.98
CA ILE A 4 -0.99 -4.63 5.89
C ILE A 4 -1.73 -4.26 7.16
N THR A 5 -1.12 -3.39 7.95
CA THR A 5 -1.59 -3.11 9.28
C THR A 5 -2.75 -2.11 9.22
N TYR A 6 -2.64 -0.96 8.53
CA TYR A 6 -3.75 0.01 8.39
C TYR A 6 -3.54 0.97 7.21
N ALA A 7 -4.63 1.40 6.55
CA ALA A 7 -4.61 2.57 5.65
C ALA A 7 -4.38 3.84 6.46
N ILE A 8 -3.55 4.76 5.94
CA ILE A 8 -3.23 6.02 6.61
C ILE A 8 -4.18 7.10 6.12
N PHE A 9 -4.88 7.76 7.04
CA PHE A 9 -5.80 8.87 6.74
C PHE A 9 -5.27 10.19 7.32
N THR A 10 -4.49 10.90 6.51
CA THR A 10 -3.96 12.24 6.76
C THR A 10 -4.35 13.13 5.58
N ASP A 11 -4.30 14.45 5.73
CA ASP A 11 -4.51 15.39 4.60
C ASP A 11 -3.67 15.00 3.37
N LYS A 12 -2.37 14.70 3.61
CA LYS A 12 -1.46 14.27 2.57
C LYS A 12 -1.91 12.98 1.88
N SER A 13 -2.32 11.95 2.63
CA SER A 13 -2.72 10.68 2.03
C SER A 13 -4.07 10.77 1.32
N ILE A 14 -4.98 11.64 1.77
CA ILE A 14 -6.24 11.93 1.06
C ILE A 14 -5.95 12.60 -0.29
N ARG A 15 -5.06 13.60 -0.33
CA ARG A 15 -4.64 14.25 -1.59
C ARG A 15 -3.92 13.30 -2.56
N LEU A 16 -3.23 12.28 -2.03
CA LEU A 16 -2.62 11.22 -2.84
C LEU A 16 -3.65 10.21 -3.35
N LEU A 17 -4.65 9.90 -2.54
CA LEU A 17 -5.75 9.01 -2.90
C LEU A 17 -6.54 9.55 -4.10
N GLU A 18 -6.80 10.86 -4.15
CA GLU A 18 -7.41 11.53 -5.31
C GLU A 18 -6.60 11.36 -6.61
N LYS A 19 -5.30 11.04 -6.50
CA LYS A 19 -4.38 10.77 -7.61
C LYS A 19 -4.11 9.28 -7.82
N ASN A 20 -4.96 8.39 -7.27
CA ASN A 20 -4.80 6.93 -7.28
C ASN A 20 -3.48 6.45 -6.64
N GLN A 21 -2.95 7.19 -5.66
CA GLN A 21 -1.83 6.76 -4.83
C GLN A 21 -2.32 6.43 -3.42
N TYR A 22 -2.03 5.22 -2.97
CA TYR A 22 -2.49 4.69 -1.70
C TYR A 22 -1.33 4.63 -0.71
N THR A 23 -1.61 4.85 0.56
CA THR A 23 -0.61 4.83 1.64
C THR A 23 -1.11 3.94 2.78
N SER A 24 -0.32 2.93 3.11
CA SER A 24 -0.66 1.96 4.14
C SER A 24 0.58 1.63 4.98
N ASN A 25 0.35 1.36 6.26
CA ASN A 25 1.36 0.75 7.12
C ASN A 25 1.42 -0.75 6.84
N VAL A 26 2.64 -1.28 6.89
CA VAL A 26 2.96 -2.68 6.63
C VAL A 26 3.92 -3.16 7.71
N GLU A 27 4.00 -4.47 7.93
CA GLU A 27 4.98 -5.04 8.86
C GLU A 27 6.40 -4.74 8.40
N SER A 28 7.27 -4.28 9.32
CA SER A 28 8.65 -3.88 9.02
C SER A 28 9.53 -4.99 8.46
N GLY A 29 9.17 -6.26 8.68
CA GLY A 29 9.87 -7.42 8.12
C GLY A 29 9.44 -7.79 6.70
N SER A 30 8.40 -7.16 6.15
CA SER A 30 7.89 -7.48 4.82
C SER A 30 8.71 -6.81 3.72
N THR A 31 9.01 -7.55 2.65
CA THR A 31 9.69 -6.98 1.48
C THR A 31 8.71 -6.27 0.54
N ARG A 32 9.21 -5.32 -0.27
CA ARG A 32 8.39 -4.61 -1.26
C ARG A 32 7.75 -5.57 -2.28
N THR A 33 8.43 -6.63 -2.67
CA THR A 33 7.87 -7.61 -3.61
C THR A 33 6.67 -8.36 -3.02
N GLU A 34 6.78 -8.77 -1.75
CA GLU A 34 5.69 -9.46 -1.06
C GLU A 34 4.46 -8.58 -0.87
N ILE A 35 4.65 -7.33 -0.46
CA ILE A 35 3.56 -6.36 -0.29
C ILE A 35 2.89 -6.10 -1.63
N LYS A 36 3.70 -5.87 -2.69
CA LYS A 36 3.17 -5.67 -4.05
C LYS A 36 2.29 -6.85 -4.47
N HIS A 37 2.81 -8.07 -4.36
CA HIS A 37 2.10 -9.27 -4.77
C HIS A 37 0.79 -9.46 -3.98
N TRP A 38 0.84 -9.23 -2.66
CA TRP A 38 -0.34 -9.29 -1.81
C TRP A 38 -1.41 -8.27 -2.21
N VAL A 39 -1.02 -7.01 -2.47
CA VAL A 39 -1.94 -5.94 -2.90
C VAL A 39 -2.58 -6.29 -4.25
N GLU A 40 -1.79 -6.76 -5.21
CA GLU A 40 -2.30 -7.15 -6.53
C GLU A 40 -3.31 -8.28 -6.45
N LEU A 41 -3.04 -9.32 -5.64
CA LEU A 41 -3.95 -10.45 -5.44
C LEU A 41 -5.21 -10.08 -4.67
N PHE A 42 -5.08 -9.33 -3.57
CA PHE A 42 -6.20 -9.05 -2.67
C PHE A 42 -7.21 -8.08 -3.29
N PHE A 43 -6.73 -7.03 -3.96
CA PHE A 43 -7.59 -6.03 -4.58
C PHE A 43 -7.88 -6.29 -6.06
N GLY A 44 -7.24 -7.29 -6.68
CA GLY A 44 -7.39 -7.59 -8.10
C GLY A 44 -6.88 -6.45 -9.01
N VAL A 45 -5.83 -5.76 -8.59
CA VAL A 45 -5.26 -4.60 -9.30
C VAL A 45 -3.85 -4.88 -9.78
N LYS A 46 -3.31 -4.02 -10.65
CA LYS A 46 -1.89 -4.05 -11.05
C LYS A 46 -1.16 -2.86 -10.44
N VAL A 47 -0.11 -3.12 -9.66
CA VAL A 47 0.70 -2.08 -9.02
C VAL A 47 1.82 -1.67 -9.97
N ILE A 48 1.76 -0.41 -10.44
CA ILE A 48 2.71 0.14 -11.42
C ILE A 48 4.03 0.52 -10.73
N ALA A 49 3.95 1.15 -9.57
CA ALA A 49 5.10 1.58 -8.79
C ALA A 49 4.75 1.51 -7.30
N MET A 50 5.75 1.29 -6.45
CA MET A 50 5.57 1.27 -5.00
C MET A 50 6.80 1.88 -4.32
N ASN A 51 6.59 2.62 -3.25
CA ASN A 51 7.63 3.22 -2.41
C ASN A 51 7.47 2.78 -0.95
N SER A 52 8.55 2.87 -0.19
CA SER A 52 8.59 2.63 1.25
C SER A 52 9.54 3.65 1.88
N HIS A 53 9.24 4.09 3.10
CA HIS A 53 10.14 4.88 3.92
C HIS A 53 10.92 3.95 4.86
#